data_AF-A0A939EXT5-F1
#
_entry.id   AF-A0A939EXT5-F1
#
_cell.length_a   1.000
_cell.length_b   1.000
_cell.length_c   1.000
_cell.angle_alpha   90.00
_cell.angle_beta   90.00
_cell.angle_gamma   90.00
#
_symmetry.space_group_name_H-M   'P 1'
#
loop_
_entity.id
_entity.type
_entity.pdbx_description
1 polymer ?
#
loop_
_entity_poly.entity_id
_entity_poly.type
_entity_poly.pdbx_seq_one_letter_code
_entity_poly.pdbx_strand_id
1 'polypeptide(L)' 'MKKEPQYTVCYQLTLAEFQDGHVVNTHQVCHHRLSETPELNEVFTDLYEQFRSPHLLGLQITSIRCQQTAQDYLLA' A
#
# COMPACT_ATOMS: atom_id res chain seq x y z
N MET A 1 16.95 14.13 8.11
CA MET A 1 16.95 14.17 6.64
C MET A 1 15.58 13.74 6.19
N LYS A 2 14.85 14.56 5.41
CA LYS A 2 13.56 14.15 4.83
C LYS A 2 13.88 13.21 3.67
N LYS A 3 13.52 11.94 3.77
CA LYS A 3 13.67 10.99 2.67
C LYS A 3 12.59 11.35 1.66
N GLU A 4 12.99 11.63 0.42
CA GLU A 4 12.01 11.88 -0.63
C GLU A 4 11.23 10.59 -0.91
N PRO A 5 9.90 10.64 -1.00
CA PRO A 5 9.11 9.47 -1.32
C PRO A 5 9.49 8.94 -2.70
N GLN A 6 9.91 7.69 -2.78
CA GLN A 6 10.36 7.06 -4.02
C GLN A 6 9.23 6.36 -4.75
N TYR A 7 8.15 5.98 -4.06
CA TYR A 7 7.02 5.32 -4.70
C TYR A 7 5.68 5.89 -4.26
N THR A 8 4.75 6.02 -5.21
CA THR A 8 3.33 6.13 -4.93
C THR A 8 2.69 4.77 -5.07
N VAL A 9 1.97 4.33 -4.04
CA VAL A 9 1.32 3.03 -4.00
C VAL A 9 -0.19 3.21 -3.80
N CYS A 10 -0.97 2.64 -4.70
CA CYS A 10 -2.41 2.53 -4.59
C CYS A 10 -2.77 1.08 -4.28
N TYR A 11 -3.67 0.88 -3.33
CA TYR A 11 -4.11 -0.45 -2.94
C TYR A 11 -5.55 -0.43 -2.43
N GLN A 12 -6.18 -1.60 -2.46
CA GLN A 12 -7.51 -1.84 -1.96
C GLN A 12 -7.44 -2.89 -0.86
N LEU A 13 -8.11 -2.61 0.25
CA LEU A 13 -8.31 -3.56 1.34
C LEU A 13 -9.72 -4.11 1.24
N THR A 14 -9.86 -5.41 1.46
CA THR A 14 -11.15 -6.04 1.74
C THR A 14 -11.18 -6.40 3.21
N LEU A 15 -12.11 -5.80 3.94
CA LEU A 15 -12.21 -5.92 5.39
C LEU A 15 -13.49 -6.66 5.77
N ALA A 16 -13.40 -7.55 6.75
CA ALA A 16 -14.52 -8.22 7.39
C ALA A 16 -15.07 -7.37 8.54
N GLU A 17 -16.39 -7.39 8.67
CA GLU A 17 -17.08 -7.03 9.91
C GLU A 17 -17.51 -8.31 10.61
N PHE A 18 -17.17 -8.41 11.90
CA PHE A 18 -17.49 -9.57 12.70
C PHE A 18 -18.62 -9.29 13.68
N GLN A 19 -19.50 -10.28 13.84
CA GLN A 19 -20.46 -10.35 14.93
C GLN A 19 -20.44 -11.78 15.48
N ASP A 20 -20.26 -11.91 16.79
CA ASP A 20 -20.18 -13.21 17.48
C ASP A 20 -19.17 -14.19 16.87
N GLY A 21 -18.04 -13.67 16.36
CA GLY A 21 -16.98 -14.46 15.73
C GLY A 21 -17.26 -14.88 14.28
N HIS A 22 -18.41 -14.49 13.72
CA HIS A 22 -18.78 -14.74 12.34
C HIS A 22 -18.62 -13.48 11.48
N VAL A 23 -18.16 -13.66 10.24
CA VAL A 23 -18.15 -12.57 9.26
C VAL A 23 -19.60 -12.30 8.84
N VAL A 24 -20.10 -11.12 9.15
CA VAL A 24 -21.48 -10.72 8.81
C VAL A 24 -21.54 -9.80 7.58
N ASN A 25 -20.43 -9.12 7.27
CA ASN A 25 -20.34 -8.23 6.14
C ASN A 25 -18.88 -8.09 5.69
N THR A 26 -18.71 -7.59 4.47
CA THR A 26 -17.41 -7.20 3.95
C THR A 26 -17.51 -5.86 3.26
N HIS A 27 -16.52 -5.00 3.48
CA HIS A 27 -16.42 -3.75 2.76
C HIS A 27 -15.03 -3.57 2.16
N GLN A 28 -14.96 -2.76 1.10
CA GLN A 28 -13.72 -2.48 0.39
C GLN A 28 -13.35 -1.02 0.57
N VAL A 29 -12.07 -0.77 0.85
CA VAL A 29 -11.54 0.58 1.02
C VAL A 29 -10.31 0.75 0.15
N CYS A 30 -10.32 1.81 -0.65
CA CYS A 30 -9.19 2.20 -1.49
C CYS A 30 -8.31 3.19 -0.74
N HIS A 31 -7.00 2.98 -0.82
CA HIS A 31 -6.00 3.82 -0.20
C HIS A 31 -4.91 4.20 -1.20
N HIS A 32 -4.27 5.33 -0.91
CA HIS A 32 -3.03 5.73 -1.55
C HIS A 32 -2.00 6.03 -0.46
N ARG A 33 -0.74 5.65 -0.68
CA ARG A 33 0.36 5.90 0.25
C ARG A 33 1.62 6.27 -0.53
N LEU A 34 2.40 7.17 0.05
CA LEU A 34 3.77 7.45 -0.37
C LEU A 34 4.72 6.54 0.39
N SER A 35 5.59 5.83 -0.31
CA SER A 35 6.69 5.07 0.27
C SER A 35 7.99 5.83 0.12
N GLU A 36 8.74 5.94 1.23
CA GLU A 36 10.09 6.49 1.28
C GLU A 36 11.17 5.40 1.13
N THR A 37 10.76 4.14 0.98
CA THR A 37 11.67 3.01 0.81
C THR A 37 12.33 3.07 -0.58
N PRO A 38 13.66 2.89 -0.67
CA PRO A 38 14.34 2.88 -1.96
C PRO A 38 14.08 1.58 -2.73
N GLU A 39 13.82 0.49 -2.01
CA GLU A 39 13.62 -0.82 -2.60
C GLU A 39 12.13 -1.13 -2.75
N LEU A 40 11.75 -1.61 -3.95
CA LEU A 40 10.39 -2.03 -4.23
C LEU A 40 9.94 -3.20 -3.33
N ASN A 41 10.85 -4.10 -2.96
CA ASN A 41 10.54 -5.22 -2.05
C ASN A 41 10.15 -4.75 -0.65
N GLU A 42 10.74 -3.66 -0.18
CA GLU A 42 10.38 -3.05 1.10
C GLU A 42 8.97 -2.45 1.06
N VAL A 43 8.52 -1.92 -0.08
CA VAL A 43 7.13 -1.44 -0.26
C VAL A 43 6.13 -2.55 0.02
N PHE A 44 6.34 -3.74 -0.54
CA PHE A 44 5.45 -4.88 -0.29
C PHE A 44 5.49 -5.30 1.17
N THR A 45 6.70 -5.40 1.73
CA THR A 45 6.92 -5.81 3.12
C THR A 45 6.16 -4.88 4.06
N ASP A 46 6.36 -3.56 3.93
CA ASP A 46 5.71 -2.53 4.73
C ASP A 46 4.18 -2.61 4.68
N LEU A 47 3.60 -2.85 3.49
CA LEU A 47 2.16 -3.01 3.34
C LEU A 47 1.66 -4.27 4.06
N TYR A 48 2.36 -5.40 3.92
CA TYR A 48 2.00 -6.62 4.63
C TYR A 48 2.12 -6.48 6.14
N GLU A 49 3.15 -5.77 6.64
CA GLU A 49 3.35 -5.54 8.07
C GLU A 49 2.24 -4.66 8.65
N GLN A 50 1.86 -3.62 7.93
CA GLN A 50 0.86 -2.65 8.37
C GLN A 50 -0.53 -3.29 8.54
N PHE A 51 -0.89 -4.25 7.69
CA PHE A 51 -2.24 -4.81 7.65
C PHE A 51 -2.38 -6.21 8.27
N ARG A 52 -1.57 -6.54 9.27
CA ARG A 52 -1.73 -7.76 10.07
C ARG A 52 -2.93 -7.66 11.02
N SER A 53 -4.13 -7.89 10.50
CA SER A 53 -5.39 -7.84 11.25
C SER A 53 -6.30 -9.02 10.89
N PRO A 54 -7.03 -9.62 11.85
CA PRO A 54 -8.05 -10.62 11.56
C PRO A 54 -9.23 -10.06 10.75
N HIS A 55 -9.38 -8.73 10.71
CA HIS A 55 -10.36 -8.05 9.86
C HIS A 55 -9.89 -7.95 8.41
N LEU A 56 -8.60 -8.13 8.11
CA LEU A 56 -8.12 -8.12 6.73
C LEU A 56 -8.43 -9.47 6.07
N LEU A 57 -9.33 -9.47 5.10
CA LEU A 57 -9.58 -10.63 4.24
C LEU A 57 -8.74 -10.61 2.96
N GLY A 58 -8.33 -9.42 2.50
CA GLY A 58 -7.52 -9.30 1.29
C GLY A 58 -6.86 -7.93 1.14
N LEU A 59 -5.63 -7.95 0.63
CA LEU A 59 -4.87 -6.79 0.20
C LEU A 59 -4.61 -6.93 -1.31
N GLN A 60 -5.06 -5.96 -2.09
CA GLN A 60 -4.79 -5.89 -3.52
C GLN A 60 -4.06 -4.59 -3.84
N ILE A 61 -2.82 -4.72 -4.32
CA ILE A 61 -2.08 -3.57 -4.82
C ILE A 61 -2.54 -3.30 -6.26
N THR A 62 -3.05 -2.10 -6.50
CA THR A 62 -3.63 -1.71 -7.80
C THR A 62 -2.66 -0.91 -8.66
N SER A 63 -1.71 -0.21 -8.04
CA SER A 63 -0.66 0.52 -8.77
C SER A 63 0.53 0.78 -7.86
N ILE A 64 1.74 0.59 -8.38
CA ILE A 64 2.98 1.13 -7.79
C ILE A 64 3.65 1.97 -8.87
N ARG A 65 3.99 3.21 -8.54
CA ARG A 65 4.68 4.13 -9.45
C ARG A 65 5.92 4.66 -8.78
N CYS A 66 7.07 4.49 -9.42
CA CYS A 66 8.29 5.18 -9.01
C CYS A 66 8.11 6.68 -9.25
N GLN A 67 8.40 7.49 -8.23
CA GLN A 67 8.53 8.92 -8.37
C GLN A 67 9.94 9.19 -8.90
N GLN A 68 10.10 9.17 -10.22
CA GLN A 68 11.31 9.68 -10.85
C GLN A 68 11.43 11.16 -10.47
N THR A 69 12.45 11.49 -9.70
CA THR A 69 12.87 12.88 -9.51
C THR A 69 13.17 13.46 -10.88
N ALA A 70 12.75 14.71 -11.12
CA ALA A 70 12.79 15.39 -12.42
C ALA A 70 14.21 15.59 -13.02
N GLN A 71 15.25 14.93 -12.49
CA GLN A 71 16.62 14.99 -12.98
C GLN A 71 16.91 14.04 -14.14
N ASP A 72 16.11 12.98 -14.36
CA ASP A 72 16.35 12.04 -15.48
C ASP A 72 15.88 12.56 -16.84
N TYR A 73 15.07 13.63 -16.90
CA TYR A 73 14.61 14.22 -18.16
C TYR A 73 15.57 15.22 -18.79
N LEU A 74 16.69 15.56 -18.12
CA LEU A 74 17.70 16.49 -18.65
C LEU A 74 18.92 15.78 -19.27
N LEU A 75 18.93 14.45 -19.33
CA LEU A 75 20.04 13.65 -19.88
C LEU A 75 19.63 12.67 -21.00
N ALA A 76 18.42 12.77 -21.54
CA ALA A 76 17.96 11.98 -22.70
C ALA A 76 17.98 12.81 -23.99
#